data_AF-A0A7C4G881-F1
#
_entry.id   AF-A0A7C4G881-F1
#
_cell.length_a   1.000
_cell.length_b   1.000
_cell.length_c   1.000
_cell.angle_alpha   90.00
_cell.angle_beta   90.00
_cell.angle_gamma   90.00
#
_symmetry.space_group_name_H-M   'P 1'
#
loop_
_entity.id
_entity.type
_entity.pdbx_description
1 polymer ?
#
loop_
_entity_poly.entity_id
_entity_poly.type
_entity_poly.pdbx_seq_one_letter_code
_entity_poly.pdbx_strand_id
1 'polypeptide(L)'
;MLDYLCISVNRQGQFQDPLECIRVTPIASPPAVDHDRIARIVADVLRERLDRPVPRGPRSPLVVNISVRHMHITPQHLEILFGAGATLTPLRPLYQEGQFAAEQTVDLVGPKRRMLQNVRILGPPRPQSQIELAFSDAILLGIDVPVRMSGSIAGTPGCIVMGPK
;
A
#
# COMPACT_ATOMS: atom_id res chain seq x y z
N MET A 1 -3.62 -23.04 6.75
CA MET A 1 -4.55 -22.02 6.20
C MET A 1 -4.96 -21.11 7.35
N LEU A 2 -4.74 -19.79 7.21
CA LEU A 2 -5.16 -18.80 8.20
C LEU A 2 -6.39 -18.08 7.67
N ASP A 3 -7.48 -18.10 8.43
CA ASP A 3 -8.81 -17.65 7.96
C ASP A 3 -9.11 -16.18 8.24
N TYR A 4 -8.25 -15.44 8.94
CA TYR A 4 -8.52 -14.03 9.24
C TYR A 4 -7.24 -13.21 9.26
N LEU A 5 -7.03 -12.42 8.21
CA LEU A 5 -5.98 -11.42 8.17
C LEU A 5 -6.52 -10.08 7.70
N CYS A 6 -6.51 -9.09 8.60
CA CYS A 6 -6.93 -7.73 8.32
C CYS A 6 -6.23 -7.19 7.08
N ILE A 7 -7.02 -6.82 6.06
CA ILE A 7 -6.52 -6.04 4.94
C ILE A 7 -6.97 -4.60 5.12
N SER A 8 -6.04 -3.67 4.99
CA SER A 8 -6.29 -2.23 4.97
C SER A 8 -5.51 -1.58 3.83
N VAL A 9 -6.10 -0.61 3.14
CA VAL A 9 -5.31 0.27 2.28
C VAL A 9 -4.68 1.33 3.17
N ASN A 10 -3.35 1.33 3.28
CA ASN A 10 -2.65 2.34 4.07
C ASN A 10 -2.81 3.71 3.42
N ARG A 11 -3.31 4.67 4.18
CA ARG A 11 -3.47 6.06 3.75
C ARG A 11 -2.48 6.92 4.52
N GLN A 12 -1.40 7.35 3.87
CA GLN A 12 -0.62 8.47 4.37
C GLN A 12 -1.19 9.77 3.80
N GLY A 13 -2.18 10.34 4.49
CA GLY A 13 -2.77 11.65 4.16
C GLY A 13 -4.29 11.64 3.99
N GLN A 14 -4.96 12.74 4.34
CA GLN A 14 -6.40 12.92 4.16
C GLN A 14 -6.68 13.58 2.80
N PHE A 15 -7.62 13.02 2.03
CA PHE A 15 -8.29 13.69 0.91
C PHE A 15 -9.80 13.53 1.10
N GLN A 16 -10.52 14.64 1.12
CA GLN A 16 -11.97 14.66 1.10
C GLN A 16 -12.39 14.69 -0.37
N ASP A 17 -12.92 13.58 -0.88
CA ASP A 17 -14.04 13.54 -1.85
C ASP A 17 -14.23 12.11 -2.40
N PRO A 18 -15.48 11.66 -2.62
CA PRO A 18 -15.77 10.36 -3.20
C PRO A 18 -15.58 10.39 -4.72
N LEU A 19 -14.77 9.48 -5.26
CA LEU A 19 -14.57 9.33 -6.71
C LEU A 19 -15.70 8.48 -7.32
N GLU A 20 -16.54 9.11 -8.13
CA GLU A 20 -17.53 8.44 -8.99
C GLU A 20 -16.84 7.53 -10.02
N CYS A 21 -17.47 6.39 -10.32
CA CYS A 21 -16.95 5.38 -11.22
C CYS A 21 -17.17 5.79 -12.69
N ILE A 22 -16.19 6.49 -13.29
CA ILE A 22 -16.24 6.92 -14.69
C ILE A 22 -15.89 5.74 -15.61
N ARG A 23 -16.77 5.44 -16.57
CA ARG A 23 -16.49 4.51 -17.69
C ARG A 23 -15.42 5.12 -18.60
N VAL A 24 -14.30 4.43 -18.79
CA VAL A 24 -13.22 4.85 -19.68
C VAL A 24 -13.39 4.21 -21.05
N THR A 25 -13.69 5.02 -22.06
CA THR A 25 -13.62 4.62 -23.47
C THR A 25 -12.17 4.83 -23.96
N PRO A 26 -11.59 3.96 -24.80
CA PRO A 26 -10.24 4.18 -25.31
C PRO A 26 -10.20 5.46 -26.15
N ILE A 27 -9.45 6.46 -25.69
CA ILE A 27 -9.15 7.67 -26.46
C ILE A 27 -8.02 7.30 -27.43
N ALA A 28 -8.20 7.64 -28.72
CA ALA A 28 -7.12 7.55 -29.71
C ALA A 28 -5.85 8.23 -29.18
N SER A 29 -4.66 7.68 -29.45
CA SER A 29 -3.40 8.22 -28.93
C SER A 29 -3.37 9.75 -29.10
N PRO A 30 -3.35 10.52 -27.99
CA PRO A 30 -3.37 11.96 -28.09
C PRO A 30 -2.13 12.42 -28.86
N PRO A 31 -2.20 13.54 -29.60
CA PRO A 31 -1.02 14.14 -30.19
C PRO A 31 0.03 14.34 -29.10
N ALA A 32 1.31 14.18 -29.46
CA ALA A 32 2.42 14.30 -28.53
C ALA A 32 2.25 15.57 -27.68
N VAL A 33 2.01 15.36 -26.39
CA VAL A 33 1.69 16.43 -25.47
C VAL A 33 3.01 17.06 -25.05
N ASP A 34 3.15 18.35 -25.32
CA ASP A 34 4.27 19.15 -24.82
C ASP A 34 4.12 19.32 -23.31
N HIS A 35 4.75 18.40 -22.57
CA HIS A 35 4.73 18.37 -21.11
C HIS A 35 5.31 19.65 -20.50
N ASP A 36 6.24 20.33 -21.16
CA ASP A 36 6.83 21.59 -20.68
C ASP A 36 5.86 22.75 -20.83
N ARG A 37 5.06 22.76 -21.91
CA ARG A 37 3.97 23.72 -22.07
C ARG A 37 2.87 23.48 -21.05
N ILE A 38 2.47 22.23 -20.80
CA ILE A 38 1.47 21.91 -19.76
C ILE A 38 1.98 22.33 -18.39
N ALA A 39 3.22 22.00 -18.04
CA ALA A 39 3.80 22.36 -16.75
C ALA A 39 3.79 23.87 -16.52
N ARG A 40 4.13 24.66 -17.56
CA ARG A 40 4.06 26.13 -17.50
C ARG A 40 2.63 26.64 -17.25
N ILE A 41 1.66 26.18 -18.03
CA ILE A 41 0.26 26.59 -17.91
C ILE A 41 -0.29 26.24 -16.51
N VAL A 42 -0.04 25.02 -16.03
CA VAL A 42 -0.47 24.59 -14.69
C VAL A 42 0.18 25.44 -13.62
N ALA A 43 1.47 25.76 -13.74
CA ALA A 43 2.16 26.60 -12.78
C ALA A 43 1.65 28.05 -12.77
N ASP A 44 1.26 28.59 -13.93
CA ASP A 44 0.68 29.94 -14.05
C ASP A 44 -0.72 29.98 -13.42
N VAL A 45 -1.59 29.03 -13.75
CA VAL A 45 -2.95 28.93 -13.17
C VAL A 45 -2.89 28.70 -11.66
N LEU A 46 -1.98 27.84 -11.18
CA LEU A 46 -1.79 27.64 -9.74
C LEU A 46 -1.31 28.92 -9.05
N ARG A 47 -0.40 29.69 -9.67
CA ARG A 47 0.06 30.98 -9.13
C ARG A 47 -1.04 32.03 -9.09
N GLU A 48 -1.93 32.05 -10.07
CA GLU A 48 -3.07 32.97 -10.12
C GLU A 48 -4.15 32.61 -9.10
N ARG A 49 -4.41 31.31 -8.89
CA ARG A 49 -5.48 30.82 -8.00
C ARG A 49 -5.06 30.71 -6.54
N LEU A 50 -3.78 30.46 -6.28
CA LEU A 50 -3.22 30.45 -4.94
C LEU A 50 -2.71 31.86 -4.66
N ASP A 51 -3.57 32.71 -4.09
CA ASP A 51 -3.29 34.09 -3.69
C ASP A 51 -2.31 34.16 -2.50
N ARG A 52 -1.19 33.44 -2.63
CA ARG A 52 -0.20 33.20 -1.58
C ARG A 52 1.18 33.27 -2.21
N PRO A 53 2.03 34.23 -1.80
CA PRO A 53 3.40 34.27 -2.28
C PRO A 53 4.08 32.94 -1.94
N VAL A 54 4.69 32.31 -2.96
CA VAL A 54 5.50 31.10 -2.76
C VAL A 54 6.54 31.44 -1.69
N PRO A 55 6.56 30.72 -0.54
CA PRO A 55 7.49 31.04 0.53
C PRO A 55 8.92 31.01 -0.02
N ARG A 56 9.61 32.15 0.03
CA ARG A 56 11.06 32.23 -0.23
C ARG A 56 11.80 31.73 1.02
N GLY A 57 11.65 30.46 1.32
CA GLY A 57 12.37 29.76 2.38
C GLY A 57 13.14 28.57 1.80
N PRO A 58 14.11 28.01 2.54
CA PRO A 58 14.71 26.74 2.14
C PRO A 58 13.58 25.73 1.92
N ARG A 59 13.60 25.05 0.76
CA ARG A 59 12.67 23.95 0.47
C ARG A 59 12.84 22.94 1.59
N SER A 60 11.87 22.85 2.51
CA SER A 60 11.81 21.78 3.50
C SER A 60 11.89 20.47 2.72
N PRO A 61 12.97 19.67 2.88
CA PRO A 61 13.14 18.47 2.09
C PRO A 61 12.09 17.45 2.56
N LEU A 62 10.95 17.42 1.89
CA LEU A 62 9.95 16.40 2.10
C LEU A 62 10.49 15.10 1.52
N VAL A 63 10.81 14.15 2.39
CA VAL A 63 11.18 12.79 1.99
C VAL A 63 9.89 12.00 1.77
N VAL A 64 9.69 11.55 0.54
CA VAL A 64 8.53 10.72 0.17
C VAL A 64 8.99 9.27 0.07
N ASN A 65 8.28 8.39 0.77
CA ASN A 65 8.50 6.95 0.71
C ASN A 65 7.30 6.26 0.03
N ILE A 66 7.59 5.21 -0.73
CA ILE A 66 6.56 4.41 -1.42
C ILE A 66 6.45 3.07 -0.70
N SER A 67 5.26 2.80 -0.14
CA SER A 67 4.93 1.50 0.43
C SER A 67 4.34 0.59 -0.64
N VAL A 68 5.03 -0.51 -0.94
CA VAL A 68 4.50 -1.60 -1.77
C VAL A 68 3.63 -2.51 -0.89
N ARG A 69 2.76 -3.33 -1.50
CA ARG A 69 1.96 -4.35 -0.80
C ARG A 69 2.84 -5.18 0.15
N HIS A 70 2.40 -5.35 1.39
CA HIS A 70 3.16 -6.10 2.38
C HIS A 70 2.28 -6.60 3.52
N MET A 71 2.87 -7.47 4.35
CA MET A 71 2.23 -8.06 5.52
C MET A 71 3.08 -7.82 6.78
N HIS A 72 2.44 -7.35 7.84
CA HIS A 72 2.91 -7.51 9.21
C HIS A 72 2.37 -8.83 9.77
N ILE A 73 3.16 -9.49 10.61
CA ILE A 73 2.88 -10.86 11.06
C ILE A 73 3.08 -11.03 12.57
N THR A 74 2.26 -11.87 13.20
CA THR A 74 2.48 -12.35 14.57
C THR A 74 3.45 -13.53 14.62
N PRO A 75 4.13 -13.77 15.77
CA PRO A 75 4.95 -14.97 15.94
C PRO A 75 4.17 -16.27 15.65
N GLN A 76 2.92 -16.34 16.09
CA GLN A 76 2.06 -17.52 15.89
C GLN A 76 1.77 -17.78 14.42
N HIS A 77 1.42 -16.74 13.67
CA HIS A 77 1.17 -16.87 12.23
C HIS A 77 2.45 -17.14 11.44
N LEU A 78 3.58 -16.63 11.91
CA LEU A 78 4.89 -16.93 11.32
C LEU A 78 5.19 -18.42 11.42
N GLU A 79 4.98 -19.02 12.58
CA GLU A 79 5.19 -20.46 12.77
C GLU A 79 4.20 -21.31 11.96
N ILE A 80 2.94 -20.88 11.85
CA ILE A 80 1.95 -21.59 11.02
C ILE A 80 2.34 -21.58 9.54
N LEU A 81 2.83 -20.44 9.03
CA LEU A 81 3.12 -20.28 7.61
C LEU A 81 4.50 -20.82 7.20
N PHE A 82 5.48 -20.81 8.12
CA PHE A 82 6.88 -21.13 7.81
C PHE A 82 7.46 -22.29 8.63
N GLY A 83 6.72 -22.80 9.62
CA GLY A 83 7.11 -23.93 10.47
C GLY A 83 7.43 -23.52 11.90
N ALA A 84 7.35 -24.49 12.83
CA ALA A 84 7.60 -24.25 14.26
C ALA A 84 8.98 -23.63 14.51
N GLY A 85 9.02 -22.61 15.38
CA GLY A 85 10.25 -21.85 15.70
C GLY A 85 10.79 -20.97 14.58
N ALA A 86 10.04 -20.75 13.50
CA ALA A 86 10.46 -19.85 12.42
C ALA A 86 10.68 -18.41 12.91
N THR A 87 11.74 -17.78 12.40
CA THR A 87 12.07 -16.37 12.64
C THR A 87 12.17 -15.62 11.31
N LEU A 88 11.99 -14.29 11.37
CA LEU A 88 12.15 -13.44 10.18
C LEU A 88 13.63 -13.20 9.91
N THR A 89 14.04 -13.36 8.66
CA THR A 89 15.41 -13.08 8.22
C THR A 89 15.44 -11.67 7.62
N PRO A 90 16.19 -10.70 8.19
CA PRO A 90 16.26 -9.35 7.64
C PRO A 90 16.91 -9.35 6.25
N LEU A 91 16.19 -8.81 5.25
CA LEU A 91 16.70 -8.61 3.90
C LEU A 91 17.28 -7.20 3.72
N ARG A 92 16.51 -6.18 4.13
CA ARG A 92 16.95 -4.77 4.07
C ARG A 92 16.27 -3.91 5.13
N PRO A 93 16.95 -2.90 5.69
CA PRO A 93 16.33 -1.95 6.62
C PRO A 93 15.31 -1.08 5.88
N LEU A 94 14.29 -0.62 6.62
CA LEU A 94 13.35 0.40 6.17
C LEU A 94 13.74 1.77 6.75
N TYR A 95 12.99 2.80 6.37
CA TYR A 95 13.23 4.17 6.84
C TYR A 95 13.05 4.31 8.36
N GLN A 96 12.11 3.57 8.94
CA GLN A 96 11.85 3.56 10.37
C GLN A 96 12.88 2.68 11.07
N GLU A 97 13.55 3.23 12.09
CA GLU A 97 14.55 2.52 12.87
C GLU A 97 14.00 1.19 13.43
N GLY A 98 14.78 0.13 13.29
CA GLY A 98 14.41 -1.22 13.71
C GLY A 98 13.40 -1.94 12.82
N GLN A 99 12.78 -1.29 11.83
CA GLN A 99 11.91 -1.96 10.85
C GLN A 99 12.71 -2.48 9.66
N PHE A 100 12.34 -3.63 9.14
CA PHE A 100 13.02 -4.25 8.00
C PHE A 100 12.05 -5.00 7.08
N ALA A 101 12.37 -5.09 5.80
CA ALA A 101 11.77 -6.09 4.92
C ALA A 101 12.48 -7.42 5.17
N ALA A 102 11.71 -8.50 5.36
CA ALA A 102 12.25 -9.83 5.61
C ALA A 102 12.41 -10.62 4.31
N GLU A 103 13.23 -11.67 4.26
CA GLU A 103 13.36 -12.56 3.09
C GLU A 103 12.07 -13.34 2.81
N GLN A 104 11.28 -13.57 3.84
CA GLN A 104 10.01 -14.29 3.78
C GLN A 104 8.95 -13.51 2.97
N THR A 105 8.20 -14.27 2.17
CA THR A 105 7.04 -13.78 1.43
C THR A 105 5.91 -14.79 1.52
N VAL A 106 4.67 -14.32 1.33
CA VAL A 106 3.45 -15.12 1.32
C VAL A 106 2.65 -14.84 0.07
N ASP A 107 1.76 -15.77 -0.27
CA ASP A 107 0.79 -15.58 -1.33
C ASP A 107 -0.60 -15.30 -0.72
N LEU A 108 -1.34 -14.36 -1.29
CA LEU A 108 -2.68 -13.98 -0.83
C LEU A 108 -3.73 -14.46 -1.83
N VAL A 109 -4.77 -15.12 -1.35
CA VAL A 109 -5.90 -15.57 -2.18
C VAL A 109 -7.18 -14.91 -1.71
N GLY A 110 -7.86 -14.28 -2.67
CA GLY A 110 -9.12 -13.58 -2.44
C GLY A 110 -10.34 -14.34 -2.99
N PRO A 111 -11.57 -13.88 -2.68
CA PRO A 111 -12.82 -14.54 -3.07
C PRO A 111 -12.98 -14.76 -4.57
N LYS A 112 -12.34 -13.92 -5.41
CA LYS A 112 -12.36 -14.07 -6.88
C LYS A 112 -11.49 -15.20 -7.43
N ARG A 113 -10.91 -16.05 -6.58
CA ARG A 113 -9.94 -17.10 -6.98
C ARG A 113 -8.76 -16.51 -7.77
N ARG A 114 -8.36 -15.29 -7.38
CA ARG A 114 -7.16 -14.61 -7.86
C ARG A 114 -6.16 -14.57 -6.72
N MET A 115 -4.89 -14.60 -7.09
CA MET A 115 -3.79 -14.67 -6.16
C MET A 115 -2.83 -13.50 -6.37
N LEU A 116 -2.35 -12.93 -5.27
CA LEU A 116 -1.19 -12.04 -5.28
C LEU A 116 0.00 -12.81 -4.74
N GLN A 117 1.03 -12.92 -5.57
CA GLN A 117 2.23 -13.66 -5.20
C GLN A 117 3.29 -12.76 -4.59
N ASN A 118 4.18 -13.37 -3.80
CA ASN A 118 5.39 -12.73 -3.29
C ASN A 118 5.10 -11.47 -2.44
N VAL A 119 4.03 -11.49 -1.64
CA VAL A 119 3.74 -10.40 -0.70
C VAL A 119 4.77 -10.42 0.42
N ARG A 120 5.54 -9.33 0.52
CA ARG A 120 6.68 -9.20 1.42
C ARG A 120 6.22 -9.12 2.88
N ILE A 121 6.89 -9.83 3.79
CA ILE A 121 6.70 -9.63 5.22
C ILE A 121 7.62 -8.52 5.73
N LEU A 122 7.09 -7.61 6.54
CA LEU A 122 7.86 -6.60 7.27
C LEU A 122 8.03 -7.01 8.74
N GLY A 123 9.27 -6.95 9.21
CA GLY A 123 9.64 -7.21 10.59
C GLY A 123 9.95 -5.93 11.39
N PRO A 124 10.06 -6.06 12.73
CA PRO A 124 9.92 -7.30 13.51
C PRO A 124 8.46 -7.78 13.61
N PRO A 125 8.21 -9.02 14.08
CA PRO A 125 6.85 -9.50 14.31
C PRO A 125 6.06 -8.56 15.24
N ARG A 126 4.77 -8.43 14.98
CA ARG A 126 3.85 -7.56 15.72
C ARG A 126 2.83 -8.37 16.53
N PRO A 127 2.13 -7.77 17.50
CA PRO A 127 1.05 -8.45 18.24
C PRO A 127 -0.14 -8.86 17.36
N GLN A 128 -0.30 -8.24 16.19
CA GLN A 128 -1.37 -8.50 15.24
C GLN A 128 -0.82 -8.59 13.83
N SER A 129 -1.36 -9.54 13.05
CA SER A 129 -1.06 -9.63 11.63
C SER A 129 -1.96 -8.64 10.87
N GLN A 130 -1.37 -7.99 9.87
CA GLN A 130 -2.06 -7.01 9.02
C GLN A 130 -1.46 -7.04 7.62
N ILE A 131 -2.30 -7.03 6.59
CA ILE A 131 -1.89 -6.82 5.19
C ILE A 131 -2.23 -5.40 4.80
N GLU A 132 -1.28 -4.74 4.16
CA GLU A 132 -1.47 -3.46 3.51
C GLU A 132 -1.46 -3.65 2.00
N LEU A 133 -2.57 -3.31 1.34
CA LEU A 133 -2.74 -3.44 -0.12
C LEU A 133 -2.97 -2.09 -0.78
N ALA A 134 -2.63 -1.99 -2.07
CA ALA A 134 -3.19 -0.95 -2.92
C ALA A 134 -4.67 -1.25 -3.23
N PHE A 135 -5.45 -0.23 -3.58
CA PHE A 135 -6.86 -0.42 -3.95
C PHE A 135 -7.04 -1.33 -5.17
N SER A 136 -6.15 -1.23 -6.16
CA SER A 136 -6.14 -2.12 -7.33
C SER A 136 -5.93 -3.59 -6.97
N ASP A 137 -5.08 -3.87 -5.98
CA ASP A 137 -4.83 -5.22 -5.48
C ASP A 137 -6.06 -5.80 -4.77
N ALA A 138 -6.78 -4.96 -4.00
CA ALA A 138 -8.04 -5.33 -3.38
C ALA A 138 -9.12 -5.69 -4.41
N ILE A 139 -9.25 -4.89 -5.49
CA ILE A 139 -10.16 -5.18 -6.62
C ILE A 139 -9.83 -6.52 -7.28
N LEU A 140 -8.55 -6.80 -7.50
CA LEU A 140 -8.05 -8.03 -8.11
C LEU A 140 -8.41 -9.26 -7.26
N LEU A 141 -8.17 -9.18 -5.95
CA LEU A 141 -8.54 -10.23 -5.00
C LEU A 141 -10.06 -10.35 -4.83
N GLY A 142 -10.81 -9.28 -5.11
CA GLY A 142 -12.24 -9.21 -4.90
C GLY A 142 -12.60 -9.01 -3.44
N ILE A 143 -11.81 -8.17 -2.75
CA ILE A 143 -11.98 -7.87 -1.33
C ILE A 143 -12.34 -6.39 -1.23
N ASP A 144 -13.43 -6.07 -0.54
CA ASP A 144 -13.81 -4.69 -0.26
C ASP A 144 -13.05 -4.18 0.97
N VAL A 145 -11.95 -3.48 0.71
CA VAL A 145 -10.99 -3.08 1.74
C VAL A 145 -11.22 -1.62 2.13
N PRO A 146 -11.46 -1.30 3.41
CA PRO A 146 -11.57 0.07 3.86
C PRO A 146 -10.20 0.75 3.88
N VAL A 147 -10.21 2.06 3.69
CA VAL A 147 -9.02 2.90 3.87
C VAL A 147 -8.84 3.16 5.37
N ARG A 148 -7.71 2.73 5.95
CA ARG A 148 -7.46 2.80 7.39
C ARG A 148 -6.00 3.17 7.69
N MET A 149 -5.78 3.65 8.90
CA MET A 149 -4.43 3.78 9.47
C MET A 149 -3.93 2.40 9.92
N SER A 150 -2.62 2.17 9.80
CA SER A 150 -1.99 0.94 10.30
C SER A 150 -2.34 0.74 11.79
N GLY A 151 -2.71 -0.49 12.16
CA GLY A 151 -3.23 -0.83 13.49
C GLY A 151 -4.75 -0.67 13.67
N SER A 152 -5.46 0.07 12.81
CA SER A 152 -6.93 0.23 12.88
C SER A 152 -7.66 -0.90 12.13
N ILE A 153 -7.57 -2.10 12.69
CA ILE A 153 -8.00 -3.34 12.03
C ILE A 153 -9.44 -3.80 12.34
N ALA A 154 -10.18 -3.05 13.15
CA ALA A 154 -11.54 -3.45 13.52
C ALA A 154 -12.50 -3.37 12.31
N GLY A 155 -13.24 -4.46 12.07
CA GLY A 155 -14.22 -4.57 10.98
C GLY A 155 -13.60 -4.63 9.58
N THR A 156 -12.30 -4.92 9.45
CA THR A 156 -11.65 -5.12 8.14
C THR A 156 -11.87 -6.54 7.64
N PRO A 157 -11.95 -6.75 6.32
CA PRO A 157 -12.07 -8.09 5.75
C PRO A 157 -10.80 -8.93 5.94
N GLY A 158 -10.97 -10.24 5.83
CA GLY A 158 -9.89 -11.23 5.78
C GLY A 158 -9.50 -11.65 4.35
N CYS A 159 -8.42 -12.40 4.23
CA CYS A 159 -8.12 -13.22 3.05
C CYS A 159 -7.40 -14.50 3.47
N ILE A 160 -7.28 -15.45 2.53
CA ILE A 160 -6.45 -16.64 2.73
C ILE A 160 -4.99 -16.25 2.50
N VAL A 161 -4.14 -16.64 3.43
CA VAL A 161 -2.68 -16.48 3.34
C VAL A 161 -2.05 -17.85 3.19
N MET A 162 -1.19 -17.99 2.19
CA MET A 162 -0.45 -19.22 1.91
C MET A 162 1.04 -18.99 2.14
N GLY A 163 1.62 -19.83 2.99
CA GLY A 163 3.06 -19.92 3.23
C GLY A 163 3.61 -21.23 2.69
N PRO A 164 4.92 -21.46 2.80
CA PRO A 164 5.56 -22.68 2.33
C PRO A 164 5.25 -23.95 3.15
N LYS A 165 4.56 -23.85 4.29
CA LYS A 165 4.21 -24.98 5.16
C LYS A 165 2.70 -25.20 5.26
#